data_AF-A0A392RLM0-F1
#
_entry.id   AF-A0A392RLM0-F1
#
_cell.length_a   1.000
_cell.length_b   1.000
_cell.length_c   1.000
_cell.angle_alpha   90.00
_cell.angle_beta   90.00
_cell.angle_gamma   90.00
#
_symmetry.space_group_name_H-M   'P 1'
#
loop_
_entity.id
_entity.type
_entity.pdbx_description
1 polymer ?
#
loop_
_entity_poly.entity_id
_entity_poly.type
_entity_poly.pdbx_seq_one_letter_code
_entity_poly.pdbx_strand_id
1 'polypeptide(L)' 'KDGGSINRPPVLDESNYDYWKTMMIAFLKSIDNRSWKAVIKGWTHPVVTAEDETTSLKPEAKWTEA' A
#
# COMPACT_ATOMS: atom_id res chain seq x y z
N LYS A 1 20.15 -12.74 12.09
CA LYS A 1 20.59 -11.39 11.67
C LYS A 1 20.29 -11.27 10.18
N ASP A 2 19.02 -11.02 9.86
CA ASP A 2 18.53 -10.98 8.48
C ASP A 2 19.12 -9.77 7.77
N GLY A 3 19.99 -10.05 6.81
CA GLY A 3 20.67 -9.05 6.01
C GLY A 3 19.68 -8.26 5.16
N GLY A 4 19.65 -6.95 5.36
CA GLY A 4 19.88 -5.93 4.33
C GLY A 4 19.17 -6.03 2.97
N SER A 5 18.04 -6.73 2.85
CA SER A 5 17.27 -6.81 1.62
C SER A 5 16.10 -5.84 1.69
N ILE A 6 16.18 -4.74 0.94
CA ILE A 6 15.04 -3.84 0.70
C ILE A 6 13.92 -4.50 -0.12
N ASN A 7 14.11 -5.75 -0.58
CA ASN A 7 13.14 -6.49 -1.38
C ASN A 7 12.22 -7.35 -0.51
N ARG A 8 12.43 -7.43 0.81
CA ARG A 8 11.56 -8.17 1.73
C ARG A 8 10.93 -7.20 2.74
N PRO A 9 9.60 -7.26 2.95
CA PRO A 9 8.96 -6.43 3.95
C PRO A 9 9.49 -6.80 5.36
N PRO A 10 9.80 -5.81 6.21
CA PRO A 10 10.22 -6.07 7.58
C PRO A 10 9.04 -6.61 8.40
N VAL A 11 9.32 -7.57 9.29
CA VAL A 11 8.33 -8.09 10.23
C VAL A 11 8.06 -7.05 11.30
N LEU A 12 6.78 -6.71 11.53
CA LEU A 12 6.40 -5.89 12.67
C LEU A 12 6.42 -6.78 13.92
N ASP A 13 7.42 -6.57 14.77
CA ASP A 13 7.49 -7.14 16.10
C ASP A 13 7.48 -6.03 17.16
N GLU A 14 7.39 -6.42 18.43
CA GLU A 14 7.35 -5.48 19.56
C GLU A 14 8.70 -4.78 19.81
N SER A 15 9.77 -5.16 19.08
CA SER A 15 11.15 -4.95 19.52
C SER A 15 11.94 -3.86 18.80
N ASN A 16 11.38 -3.14 17.82
CA ASN A 16 11.91 -1.84 17.36
C ASN A 16 10.98 -1.19 16.32
N TYR A 17 9.94 -0.47 16.78
CA TYR A 17 8.99 0.17 15.87
C TYR A 17 9.64 1.19 14.93
N ASP A 18 10.62 1.97 15.41
CA ASP A 18 11.27 3.01 14.59
C ASP A 18 12.09 2.41 13.45
N TYR A 19 12.81 1.31 13.73
CA TYR A 19 13.50 0.54 12.70
C TYR A 19 12.52 -0.07 11.70
N TRP A 20 11.47 -0.73 12.20
CA TRP A 20 10.43 -1.32 11.35
C TRP A 20 9.81 -0.27 10.42
N LYS A 21 9.43 0.89 10.97
CA LYS A 21 8.83 2.01 10.24
C LYS A 21 9.77 2.50 9.15
N THR A 22 11.05 2.70 9.48
CA THR A 22 12.07 3.17 8.51
C THR A 22 12.23 2.18 7.35
N MET A 23 12.30 0.88 7.67
CA MET A 23 12.44 -0.18 6.67
C MET A 23 11.17 -0.35 5.82
N MET A 24 9.98 -0.24 6.41
CA MET A 24 8.72 -0.33 5.69
C MET A 24 8.53 0.85 4.72
N ILE A 25 8.91 2.06 5.14
CA ILE A 25 8.93 3.24 4.26
C ILE A 25 9.85 2.99 3.06
N ALA A 26 11.06 2.48 3.29
CA ALA A 26 12.02 2.18 2.23
C ALA A 26 11.50 1.11 1.27
N PHE A 27 10.94 0.02 1.80
CA PHE A 27 10.35 -1.09 1.05
C PHE A 27 9.19 -0.61 0.14
N LEU A 28 8.25 0.16 0.68
CA LEU A 28 7.13 0.68 -0.12
C LEU A 28 7.58 1.63 -1.22
N LYS A 29 8.57 2.48 -0.93
CA LYS A 29 9.17 3.40 -1.93
C LYS A 29 9.97 2.67 -3.01
N SER A 30 10.58 1.52 -2.70
CA SER A 30 11.29 0.71 -3.71
C SER A 30 10.34 -0.04 -4.64
N ILE A 31 9.10 -0.33 -4.21
CA ILE A 31 8.05 -0.86 -5.09
C ILE A 31 7.60 0.23 -6.07
N ASP A 32 7.03 1.31 -5.53
CA ASP A 32 6.63 2.50 -6.29
C ASP A 32 6.38 3.66 -5.34
N ASN A 33 6.78 4.87 -5.75
CA ASN A 33 6.49 6.09 -4.99
C ASN A 33 4.97 6.33 -4.85
N ARG A 34 4.12 5.84 -5.78
CA ARG A 34 2.66 5.93 -5.61
C ARG A 34 2.17 5.05 -4.46
N SER A 35 2.78 3.89 -4.23
CA SER A 35 2.45 2.98 -3.11
C SER A 35 2.66 3.65 -1.74
N TRP A 36 3.81 4.31 -1.54
CA TRP A 36 4.03 5.07 -0.29
C TRP A 36 3.06 6.25 -0.14
N LYS A 37 2.77 6.96 -1.24
CA LYS A 37 1.80 8.06 -1.22
C LYS A 37 0.38 7.59 -0.86
N ALA A 38 -0.03 6.40 -1.29
CA ALA A 38 -1.32 5.82 -0.94
C ALA A 38 -1.44 5.56 0.57
N VAL A 39 -0.36 5.11 1.22
CA VAL A 39 -0.32 4.92 2.68
C VAL A 39 -0.45 6.25 3.43
N ILE A 40 0.26 7.30 2.99
CA ILE A 40 0.22 8.62 3.66
C ILE A 40 -1.10 9.35 3.44
N LYS A 41 -1.64 9.32 2.22
CA LYS A 41 -2.88 10.03 1.89
C LYS A 41 -4.14 9.28 2.32
N GLY A 42 -4.01 8.01 2.69
CA GLY A 42 -5.12 7.09 2.81
C GLY A 42 -5.53 6.61 1.42
N TRP A 43 -5.49 5.30 1.20
CA TRP A 43 -6.02 4.71 -0.01
C TRP A 43 -7.55 4.80 0.01
N THR A 44 -8.14 5.24 -1.11
CA THR A 44 -9.60 5.28 -1.28
C THR A 44 -9.99 4.18 -2.25
N HIS A 45 -10.96 3.36 -1.87
CA HIS A 45 -11.45 2.28 -2.71
C HIS A 45 -12.10 2.86 -3.99
N PRO A 46 -11.73 2.38 -5.19
CA PRO A 46 -12.40 2.81 -6.41
C PRO A 46 -13.90 2.50 -6.37
N VAL A 47 -14.72 3.44 -6.82
CA VAL A 47 -16.18 3.34 -6.85
C VAL A 47 -16.65 3.34 -8.31
N VAL A 48 -17.70 2.58 -8.60
CA VAL A 48 -18.44 2.65 -9.88
C VAL A 48 -19.83 3.22 -9.62
N THR A 49 -20.24 4.16 -10.47
CA THR A 49 -21.59 4.71 -10.49
C THR A 49 -22.36 4.02 -11.61
N ALA A 50 -23.49 3.41 -11.28
CA ALA A 50 -24.39 2.81 -12.26
C ALA A 50 -25.29 3.88 -12.92
N GLU A 51 -26.00 3.50 -13.98
CA GLU A 51 -26.88 4.41 -14.75
C GLU A 51 -28.02 4.98 -13.91
N ASP A 52 -28.44 4.26 -12.87
CA ASP A 52 -29.44 4.66 -11.89
C ASP A 52 -28.86 5.52 -10.73
N GLU A 53 -27.67 6.09 -10.91
CA GLU A 53 -26.92 6.90 -9.93
C GLU A 53 -26.49 6.14 -8.66
N THR A 54 -26.73 4.83 -8.58
CA THR A 54 -26.28 4.01 -7.45
C THR A 54 -24.75 3.86 -7.47
N THR A 55 -24.09 4.16 -6.35
CA THR A 55 -22.64 3.99 -6.19
C THR A 55 -22.32 2.68 -5.48
N SER A 56 -21.34 1.94 -5.99
CA SER A 56 -20.86 0.68 -5.37
C SER A 56 -19.35 0.53 -5.48
N LEU A 57 -18.76 -0.27 -4.58
CA LEU A 57 -17.33 -0.57 -4.63
C LEU A 57 -17.00 -1.32 -5.93
N LYS A 58 -16.01 -0.82 -6.68
CA LYS A 58 -15.59 -1.43 -7.93
C LYS A 58 -14.86 -2.75 -7.64
N PRO A 59 -15.31 -3.91 -8.14
CA PRO A 59 -14.60 -5.17 -7.93
C PRO A 59 -13.14 -5.09 -8.40
N GLU A 60 -12.23 -5.72 -7.67
CA GLU A 60 -10.77 -5.68 -7.93
C GLU A 60 -10.41 -6.12 -9.36
N ALA A 61 -11.09 -7.17 -9.88
CA ALA A 61 -10.93 -7.65 -11.25
C ALA A 61 -11.23 -6.60 -12.34
N LYS A 62 -11.88 -5.48 -11.99
CA LYS A 62 -12.17 -4.36 -12.91
C LYS A 62 -11.28 -3.15 -12.68
N TRP A 63 -10.33 -3.20 -11.73
CA TRP A 63 -9.41 -2.09 -11.51
C TRP A 63 -8.52 -1.92 -12.74
N THR A 64 -8.28 -0.68 -13.14
CA THR A 64 -7.30 -0.38 -14.20
C THR A 64 -5.90 -0.60 -13.64
N GLU A 65 -5.08 -1.35 -14.35
CA GLU A 65 -3.64 -1.43 -14.07
C GLU A 65 -3.01 -0.03 -14.24
N ALA A 66 -2.04 0.28 -13.38
CA ALA A 66 -1.49 1.62 -13.19
C ALA A 66 -0.37 2.03 -14.15
#